data_AF-A0A2V5QU47-F1
#
_entry.id   AF-A0A2V5QU47-F1
#
_cell.length_a   1.000
_cell.length_b   1.000
_cell.length_c   1.000
_cell.angle_alpha   90.00
_cell.angle_beta   90.00
_cell.angle_gamma   90.00
#
_symmetry.space_group_name_H-M   'P 1'
#
loop_
_entity.id
_entity.type
_entity.pdbx_description
1 polymer ?
#
loop_
_entity_poly.entity_id
_entity_poly.type
_entity_poly.pdbx_seq_one_letter_code
_entity_poly.pdbx_strand_id
1 'polypeptide(L)'
;KTYDHLQKLSIFGHYDGVWRPEGIDGTLTVLIRGIDRWFWVIPLTAERTSIGVVLDKEVFRQSKLRAEDFLEHALAEQPLIAQRMTHAQRASEVYVEADFSYRSATLRGDRWLLAGDAAGFIDPIFSSGVFLAVFSGEQCADVLNEVLDRPEKASRLFRRYERAVNRAMDIYLRFVNAWYTTEFIEVFLSPRNVLGLAPAVNAVLGGNVGNSFPIRWRMWVFYFLVWLQRHHPIVPRLTLLPKKQEASTRAETAGAAS
;
A
#
# COMPACT_ATOMS: atom_id res chain seq x y z
N LYS A 1 6.55 -16.62 10.83
CA LYS A 1 6.90 -15.40 11.60
C LYS A 1 5.81 -14.38 11.33
N THR A 2 5.12 -13.91 12.34
CA THR A 2 4.18 -12.79 12.24
C THR A 2 4.92 -11.47 12.41
N TYR A 3 4.39 -10.40 11.83
CA TYR A 3 4.86 -9.05 12.10
C TYR A 3 3.98 -8.43 13.18
N ASP A 4 4.44 -8.45 14.43
CA ASP A 4 3.61 -8.07 15.59
C ASP A 4 3.19 -6.59 15.58
N HIS A 5 3.96 -5.73 14.90
CA HIS A 5 3.63 -4.31 14.72
C HIS A 5 2.76 -4.03 13.48
N LEU A 6 2.41 -5.05 12.69
CA LEU A 6 1.54 -4.97 11.51
C LEU A 6 0.28 -5.81 11.71
N GLN A 7 -0.33 -5.74 12.88
CA GLN A 7 -1.61 -6.39 13.18
C GLN A 7 -2.78 -5.58 12.59
N LYS A 8 -2.75 -5.42 11.27
CA LYS A 8 -3.74 -4.68 10.50
C LYS A 8 -4.91 -5.58 10.09
N LEU A 9 -6.05 -4.96 9.85
CA LEU A 9 -7.13 -5.53 9.04
C LEU A 9 -7.49 -4.57 7.92
N SER A 10 -8.18 -5.09 6.91
CA SER A 10 -8.87 -4.30 5.90
C SER A 10 -10.36 -4.63 5.90
N ILE A 11 -11.17 -3.59 5.73
CA ILE A 11 -12.62 -3.70 5.52
C ILE A 11 -12.93 -2.96 4.23
N PHE A 12 -13.62 -3.60 3.30
CA PHE A 12 -13.85 -2.99 1.98
C PHE A 12 -15.12 -3.48 1.29
N GLY A 13 -15.53 -2.71 0.29
CA GLY A 13 -16.63 -3.06 -0.61
C GLY A 13 -16.42 -2.45 -1.98
N HIS A 14 -17.27 -2.83 -2.91
CA HIS A 14 -17.30 -2.29 -4.26
C HIS A 14 -18.50 -1.36 -4.43
N TYR A 15 -18.28 -0.25 -5.12
CA TYR A 15 -19.25 0.82 -5.26
C TYR A 15 -19.35 1.24 -6.72
N ASP A 16 -20.57 1.45 -7.19
CA ASP A 16 -20.87 2.11 -8.45
C ASP A 16 -21.21 3.58 -8.17
N GLY A 17 -21.09 4.48 -9.15
CA GLY A 17 -21.45 5.89 -8.99
C GLY A 17 -20.48 6.73 -8.15
N VAL A 18 -19.27 6.21 -7.89
CA VAL A 18 -18.19 6.97 -7.22
C VAL A 18 -17.62 7.99 -8.21
N TRP A 19 -17.57 9.27 -7.83
CA TRP A 19 -16.96 10.31 -8.64
C TRP A 19 -15.45 10.07 -8.79
N ARG A 20 -14.96 10.21 -10.02
CA ARG A 20 -13.54 10.11 -10.38
C ARG A 20 -13.14 11.26 -11.30
N PRO A 21 -11.87 11.72 -11.25
CA PRO A 21 -11.36 12.64 -12.25
C PRO A 21 -11.50 12.08 -13.68
N GLU A 22 -11.57 12.96 -14.67
CA GLU A 22 -11.57 12.56 -16.07
C GLU A 22 -10.17 12.12 -16.54
N GLY A 23 -10.13 11.33 -17.62
CA GLY A 23 -8.88 10.91 -18.25
C GLY A 23 -8.05 9.93 -17.41
N ILE A 24 -6.71 10.03 -17.55
CA ILE A 24 -5.78 9.09 -16.91
C ILE A 24 -5.87 9.12 -15.39
N ASP A 25 -6.14 10.29 -14.79
CA ASP A 25 -6.23 10.45 -13.34
C ASP A 25 -7.38 9.65 -12.73
N GLY A 26 -8.47 9.43 -13.49
CA GLY A 26 -9.59 8.59 -13.10
C GLY A 26 -9.28 7.09 -13.04
N THR A 27 -8.15 6.66 -13.61
CA THR A 27 -7.69 5.27 -13.63
C THR A 27 -6.68 4.95 -12.52
N LEU A 28 -6.16 5.98 -11.86
CA LEU A 28 -5.12 5.80 -10.84
C LEU A 28 -5.71 5.25 -9.53
N THR A 29 -4.92 4.41 -8.86
CA THR A 29 -5.19 4.05 -7.47
C THR A 29 -4.87 5.22 -6.56
N VAL A 30 -5.81 5.61 -5.71
CA VAL A 30 -5.63 6.69 -4.74
C VAL A 30 -5.47 6.10 -3.35
N LEU A 31 -4.44 6.55 -2.64
CA LEU A 31 -4.19 6.21 -1.24
C LEU A 31 -4.44 7.45 -0.38
N ILE A 32 -5.34 7.35 0.59
CA ILE A 32 -5.71 8.46 1.46
C ILE A 32 -5.28 8.12 2.89
N ARG A 33 -4.36 8.89 3.46
CA ARG A 33 -3.85 8.67 4.82
C ARG A 33 -4.71 9.43 5.83
N GLY A 34 -5.29 8.71 6.79
CA GLY A 34 -5.85 9.26 8.04
C GLY A 34 -4.84 9.16 9.18
N ILE A 35 -5.26 9.39 10.42
CA ILE A 35 -4.38 9.34 11.60
C ILE A 35 -3.98 7.88 11.93
N ASP A 36 -4.99 7.06 12.22
CA ASP A 36 -4.89 5.66 12.66
C ASP A 36 -5.17 4.65 11.53
N ARG A 37 -5.58 5.15 10.36
CA ARG A 37 -6.01 4.35 9.22
C ARG A 37 -5.55 4.95 7.91
N TRP A 38 -5.68 4.17 6.84
CA TRP A 38 -5.58 4.67 5.47
C TRP A 38 -6.62 3.99 4.60
N PHE A 39 -6.91 4.58 3.45
CA PHE A 39 -7.93 4.11 2.55
C PHE A 39 -7.35 3.92 1.15
N TRP A 40 -7.85 2.94 0.42
CA TRP A 40 -7.66 2.85 -1.02
C TRP A 40 -8.92 3.25 -1.76
N VAL A 41 -8.73 3.77 -2.97
CA VAL A 41 -9.77 3.92 -3.99
C VAL A 41 -9.18 3.36 -5.28
N ILE A 42 -9.67 2.19 -5.71
CA ILE A 42 -9.13 1.45 -6.86
C ILE A 42 -10.24 1.31 -7.91
N PRO A 43 -10.12 2.02 -9.05
CA PRO A 43 -10.89 1.75 -10.26
C PRO A 43 -10.85 0.26 -10.66
N LEU A 44 -12.00 -0.40 -10.72
CA LEU A 44 -12.11 -1.77 -11.23
C LEU A 44 -12.63 -1.80 -12.67
N THR A 45 -13.63 -0.96 -12.97
CA THR A 45 -14.19 -0.75 -14.32
C THR A 45 -14.45 0.75 -14.56
N ALA A 46 -15.10 1.08 -15.68
CA ALA A 46 -15.56 2.43 -16.00
C ALA A 46 -16.66 2.95 -15.03
N GLU A 47 -17.29 2.08 -14.25
CA GLU A 47 -18.36 2.42 -13.31
C GLU A 47 -18.04 1.96 -11.88
N ARG A 48 -17.34 0.82 -11.74
CA ARG A 48 -17.10 0.16 -10.47
C ARG A 48 -15.76 0.54 -9.86
N THR A 49 -15.79 0.84 -8.56
CA THR A 49 -14.62 1.21 -7.76
C THR A 49 -14.57 0.40 -6.47
N SER A 50 -13.41 -0.17 -6.16
CA SER A 50 -13.14 -0.76 -4.84
C SER A 50 -12.69 0.32 -3.88
N ILE A 51 -13.34 0.39 -2.71
CA ILE A 51 -12.98 1.31 -1.64
C ILE A 51 -12.89 0.52 -0.35
N GLY A 52 -11.76 0.69 0.34
CA GLY A 52 -11.50 0.00 1.60
C GLY A 52 -10.70 0.84 2.56
N VAL A 53 -10.79 0.47 3.83
CA VAL A 53 -10.05 1.06 4.93
C VAL A 53 -9.14 0.01 5.57
N VAL A 54 -7.91 0.40 5.87
CA VAL A 54 -6.90 -0.42 6.55
C VAL A 54 -6.51 0.27 7.85
N LEU A 55 -6.57 -0.49 8.94
CA LEU A 55 -6.38 0.01 10.30
C LEU A 55 -5.88 -1.09 11.23
N ASP A 56 -5.48 -0.70 12.44
CA ASP A 56 -5.15 -1.67 13.49
C ASP A 56 -6.38 -2.46 13.94
N LYS A 57 -6.21 -3.76 14.13
CA LYS A 57 -7.27 -4.67 14.62
C LYS A 57 -7.92 -4.21 15.90
N GLU A 58 -7.11 -3.66 16.79
CA GLU A 58 -7.59 -3.19 18.08
C GLU A 58 -8.54 -2.00 17.95
N VAL A 59 -8.32 -1.12 16.97
CA VAL A 59 -9.21 0.03 16.70
C VAL A 59 -10.59 -0.46 16.25
N PHE A 60 -10.64 -1.43 15.33
CA PHE A 60 -11.91 -2.04 14.93
C PHE A 60 -12.59 -2.76 16.10
N ARG A 61 -11.84 -3.55 16.88
CA ARG A 61 -12.38 -4.26 18.05
C ARG A 61 -12.98 -3.32 19.09
N GLN A 62 -12.33 -2.19 19.35
CA GLN A 62 -12.79 -1.18 20.31
C GLN A 62 -14.04 -0.41 19.83
N SER A 63 -14.25 -0.30 18.53
CA SER A 63 -15.45 0.34 17.97
C SER A 63 -16.75 -0.39 18.33
N LYS A 64 -16.69 -1.72 18.55
CA LYS A 64 -17.84 -2.61 18.75
C LYS A 64 -18.88 -2.57 17.62
N LEU A 65 -18.55 -1.97 16.48
CA LEU A 65 -19.39 -1.93 15.29
C LEU A 65 -19.28 -3.23 14.51
N ARG A 66 -20.30 -3.55 13.72
CA ARG A 66 -20.16 -4.55 12.66
C ARG A 66 -19.25 -3.99 11.57
N ALA A 67 -18.63 -4.86 10.79
CA ALA A 67 -17.72 -4.45 9.72
C ALA A 67 -18.40 -3.51 8.70
N GLU A 68 -19.67 -3.78 8.38
CA GLU A 68 -20.49 -2.96 7.50
C GLU A 68 -20.69 -1.54 8.05
N ASP A 69 -21.19 -1.42 9.28
CA ASP A 69 -21.39 -0.14 9.96
C ASP A 69 -20.07 0.63 10.11
N PHE A 70 -18.98 -0.08 10.43
CA PHE A 70 -17.65 0.51 10.56
C PHE A 70 -17.15 1.07 9.23
N LEU A 71 -17.31 0.31 8.14
CA LEU A 71 -16.91 0.76 6.81
C LEU A 71 -17.69 2.02 6.44
N GLU A 72 -19.01 2.00 6.54
CA GLU A 72 -19.85 3.16 6.22
C GLU A 72 -19.47 4.39 7.03
N HIS A 73 -19.25 4.22 8.34
CA HIS A 73 -18.79 5.30 9.22
C HIS A 73 -17.42 5.83 8.80
N ALA A 74 -16.44 4.97 8.58
CA ALA A 74 -15.08 5.38 8.21
C ALA A 74 -15.05 6.10 6.84
N LEU A 75 -15.87 5.69 5.88
CA LEU A 75 -15.98 6.35 4.57
C LEU A 75 -16.66 7.72 4.68
N ALA A 76 -17.68 7.86 5.53
CA ALA A 76 -18.36 9.13 5.77
C ALA A 76 -17.50 10.15 6.54
N GLU A 77 -16.67 9.69 7.47
CA GLU A 77 -15.80 10.55 8.28
C GLU A 77 -14.62 11.14 7.49
N GLN A 78 -14.19 10.49 6.41
CA GLN A 78 -13.07 10.96 5.57
C GLN A 78 -13.58 11.88 4.46
N PRO A 79 -13.38 13.22 4.52
CA PRO A 79 -14.03 14.14 3.58
C PRO A 79 -13.69 13.90 2.11
N LEU A 80 -12.45 13.48 1.83
CA LEU A 80 -12.03 13.16 0.46
C LEU A 80 -12.82 11.98 -0.11
N ILE A 81 -13.21 11.02 0.72
CA ILE A 81 -14.01 9.87 0.31
C ILE A 81 -15.48 10.26 0.25
N ALA A 82 -16.02 10.87 1.31
CA ALA A 82 -17.41 11.28 1.37
C ALA A 82 -17.82 12.14 0.16
N GLN A 83 -16.98 13.08 -0.25
CA GLN A 83 -17.22 13.91 -1.44
C GLN A 83 -17.36 13.06 -2.72
N ARG A 84 -16.52 12.03 -2.87
CA ARG A 84 -16.54 11.12 -4.03
C ARG A 84 -17.75 10.19 -4.02
N MET A 85 -18.33 9.96 -2.85
CA MET A 85 -19.40 8.98 -2.63
C MET A 85 -20.81 9.56 -2.63
N THR A 86 -20.98 10.84 -2.96
CA THR A 86 -22.29 11.55 -2.98
C THR A 86 -23.38 10.82 -3.79
N HIS A 87 -23.01 10.12 -4.86
CA HIS A 87 -23.92 9.33 -5.71
C HIS A 87 -23.57 7.83 -5.71
N ALA A 88 -22.69 7.40 -4.79
CA ALA A 88 -22.20 6.04 -4.79
C ALA A 88 -23.23 5.08 -4.18
N GLN A 89 -23.33 3.89 -4.78
CA GLN A 89 -24.14 2.78 -4.26
C GLN A 89 -23.25 1.55 -4.11
N ARG A 90 -23.34 0.89 -2.94
CA ARG A 90 -22.58 -0.34 -2.70
C ARG A 90 -23.14 -1.46 -3.57
N ALA A 91 -22.27 -2.07 -4.37
CA ALA A 91 -22.59 -3.09 -5.35
C ALA A 91 -22.08 -4.50 -4.96
N SER A 92 -21.52 -4.64 -3.77
CA SER A 92 -21.07 -5.92 -3.20
C SER A 92 -21.45 -6.05 -1.73
N GLU A 93 -21.22 -7.22 -1.17
CA GLU A 93 -21.08 -7.36 0.28
C GLU A 93 -19.83 -6.64 0.80
N VAL A 94 -19.72 -6.55 2.12
CA VAL A 94 -18.54 -6.03 2.81
C VAL A 94 -17.60 -7.18 3.13
N TYR A 95 -16.37 -7.07 2.67
CA TYR A 95 -15.30 -8.03 2.92
C TYR A 95 -14.43 -7.57 4.07
N VAL A 96 -13.93 -8.55 4.84
CA VAL A 96 -12.98 -8.32 5.93
C VAL A 96 -11.81 -9.26 5.75
N GLU A 97 -10.61 -8.69 5.58
CA GLU A 97 -9.37 -9.45 5.50
C GLU A 97 -8.44 -9.04 6.63
N ALA A 98 -7.92 -10.02 7.35
CA ALA A 98 -7.13 -9.84 8.57
C ALA A 98 -5.95 -10.82 8.59
N ASP A 99 -4.98 -10.59 9.49
CA ASP A 99 -3.80 -11.48 9.69
C ASP A 99 -2.94 -11.69 8.44
N PHE A 100 -3.03 -10.79 7.47
CA PHE A 100 -2.30 -10.93 6.22
C PHE A 100 -0.78 -10.67 6.37
N SER A 101 -0.32 -10.03 7.44
CA SER A 101 1.11 -9.71 7.63
C SER A 101 1.91 -10.87 8.24
N TYR A 102 2.52 -11.69 7.40
CA TYR A 102 3.35 -12.83 7.82
C TYR A 102 4.50 -13.14 6.86
N ARG A 103 5.42 -13.97 7.35
CA ARG A 103 6.52 -14.53 6.56
C ARG A 103 6.78 -15.98 6.95
N SER A 104 6.86 -16.85 5.95
CA SER A 104 7.22 -18.26 6.15
C SER A 104 8.65 -18.37 6.69
N ALA A 105 8.88 -19.30 7.62
CA ALA A 105 10.17 -19.43 8.30
C ALA A 105 11.29 -19.89 7.34
N THR A 106 10.91 -20.69 6.34
CA THR A 106 11.75 -21.06 5.20
C THR A 106 10.88 -21.09 3.95
N LEU A 107 11.49 -20.82 2.79
CA LEU A 107 10.82 -20.78 1.48
C LEU A 107 11.14 -22.00 0.62
N ARG A 108 11.78 -23.01 1.21
CA ARG A 108 12.29 -24.19 0.51
C ARG A 108 12.32 -25.41 1.44
N GLY A 109 12.28 -26.58 0.84
CA GLY A 109 12.63 -27.83 1.51
C GLY A 109 12.94 -28.92 0.51
N ASP A 110 12.89 -30.17 0.95
CA ASP A 110 13.13 -31.29 0.04
C ASP A 110 12.00 -31.36 -0.99
N ARG A 111 12.35 -31.09 -2.26
CA ARG A 111 11.44 -31.14 -3.41
C ARG A 111 10.26 -30.15 -3.37
N TRP A 112 10.39 -29.04 -2.64
CA TRP A 112 9.39 -27.96 -2.65
C TRP A 112 10.00 -26.56 -2.48
N LEU A 113 9.28 -25.56 -3.00
CA LEU A 113 9.52 -24.12 -2.84
C LEU A 113 8.17 -23.43 -2.55
N LEU A 114 8.19 -22.31 -1.84
CA LEU A 114 7.01 -21.47 -1.60
C LEU A 114 7.14 -20.17 -2.39
N ALA A 115 6.11 -19.80 -3.14
CA ALA A 115 6.02 -18.56 -3.91
C ALA A 115 4.74 -17.78 -3.57
N GLY A 116 4.73 -16.50 -3.91
CA GLY A 116 3.64 -15.56 -3.60
C GLY A 116 3.32 -15.51 -2.13
N ASP A 117 2.04 -15.42 -1.81
CA ASP A 117 1.59 -15.28 -0.42
C ASP A 117 2.00 -16.48 0.44
N ALA A 118 2.17 -17.68 -0.14
CA ALA A 118 2.71 -18.82 0.60
C ALA A 118 4.14 -18.59 1.13
N ALA A 119 4.93 -17.73 0.47
CA ALA A 119 6.23 -17.28 0.98
C ALA A 119 6.08 -16.20 2.08
N GLY A 120 5.09 -15.33 1.90
CA GLY A 120 4.63 -14.38 2.90
C GLY A 120 4.00 -13.15 2.28
N PHE A 121 3.31 -12.39 3.11
CA PHE A 121 2.61 -11.17 2.74
C PHE A 121 2.91 -10.08 3.77
N ILE A 122 3.05 -8.83 3.32
CA ILE A 122 3.52 -7.72 4.16
C ILE A 122 2.36 -6.80 4.51
N ASP A 123 1.91 -5.98 3.56
CA ASP A 123 0.82 -5.01 3.71
C ASP A 123 0.37 -4.55 2.31
N PRO A 124 -0.92 -4.27 2.07
CA PRO A 124 -1.41 -3.92 0.74
C PRO A 124 -1.08 -2.49 0.30
N ILE A 125 -0.53 -1.63 1.16
CA ILE A 125 -0.36 -0.19 0.88
C ILE A 125 0.33 0.14 -0.45
N PHE A 126 1.39 -0.58 -0.80
CA PHE A 126 2.15 -0.34 -2.02
C PHE A 126 1.80 -1.32 -3.16
N SER A 127 0.70 -2.06 -3.03
CA SER A 127 0.23 -3.02 -4.05
C SER A 127 1.30 -4.01 -4.52
N SER A 128 2.25 -4.36 -3.63
CA SER A 128 3.41 -5.18 -3.99
C SER A 128 3.14 -6.69 -3.98
N GLY A 129 1.98 -7.13 -3.47
CA GLY A 129 1.64 -8.56 -3.35
C GLY A 129 1.66 -9.29 -4.69
N VAL A 130 0.95 -8.77 -5.69
CA VAL A 130 0.93 -9.37 -7.04
C VAL A 130 2.32 -9.36 -7.68
N PHE A 131 3.07 -8.27 -7.52
CA PHE A 131 4.45 -8.20 -7.99
C PHE A 131 5.32 -9.30 -7.33
N LEU A 132 5.27 -9.45 -6.01
CA LEU A 132 6.02 -10.47 -5.28
C LEU A 132 5.59 -11.88 -5.68
N ALA A 133 4.31 -12.12 -5.94
CA ALA A 133 3.79 -13.38 -6.43
C ALA A 133 4.36 -13.76 -7.80
N VAL A 134 4.31 -12.84 -8.77
CA VAL A 134 4.89 -13.06 -10.10
C VAL A 134 6.40 -13.21 -10.01
N PHE A 135 7.09 -12.30 -9.34
CA PHE A 135 8.54 -12.32 -9.16
C PHE A 135 9.03 -13.65 -8.55
N SER A 136 8.39 -14.11 -7.47
CA SER A 136 8.78 -15.36 -6.82
C SER A 136 8.34 -16.59 -7.62
N GLY A 137 7.24 -16.51 -8.38
CA GLY A 137 6.80 -17.57 -9.29
C GLY A 137 7.78 -17.79 -10.44
N GLU A 138 8.22 -16.72 -11.10
CA GLU A 138 9.23 -16.78 -12.17
C GLU A 138 10.55 -17.35 -11.65
N GLN A 139 11.03 -16.85 -10.50
CA GLN A 139 12.27 -17.36 -9.88
C GLN A 139 12.15 -18.84 -9.49
N CYS A 140 10.98 -19.30 -9.05
CA CYS A 140 10.70 -20.72 -8.82
C CYS A 140 10.81 -21.52 -10.11
N ALA A 141 10.16 -21.06 -11.18
CA ALA A 141 10.16 -21.75 -12.47
C ALA A 141 11.58 -21.90 -13.03
N ASP A 142 12.39 -20.84 -13.00
CA ASP A 142 13.79 -20.86 -13.42
C ASP A 142 14.61 -21.89 -12.64
N VAL A 143 14.45 -21.90 -11.31
CA VAL A 143 15.16 -22.81 -10.43
C VAL A 143 14.74 -24.26 -10.64
N LEU A 144 13.44 -24.52 -10.79
CA LEU A 144 12.92 -25.86 -11.02
C LEU A 144 13.37 -26.40 -12.39
N ASN A 145 13.34 -25.57 -13.44
CA ASN A 145 13.81 -25.95 -14.76
C ASN A 145 15.27 -26.42 -14.73
N GLU A 146 16.17 -25.73 -14.01
CA GLU A 146 17.57 -26.17 -13.88
C GLU A 146 17.72 -27.43 -13.00
N VAL A 147 16.90 -27.58 -11.95
CA VAL A 147 16.99 -28.70 -11.01
C VAL A 147 16.44 -30.00 -11.59
N LEU A 148 15.45 -29.94 -12.47
CA LEU A 148 14.90 -31.13 -13.13
C LEU A 148 15.96 -31.86 -13.97
N ASP A 149 16.83 -31.11 -14.66
CA ASP A 149 17.95 -31.68 -15.43
C ASP A 149 19.16 -31.99 -14.55
N ARG A 150 19.34 -31.23 -13.46
CA ARG A 150 20.54 -31.28 -12.60
C ARG A 150 20.16 -31.30 -11.11
N PRO A 151 19.65 -32.43 -10.61
CA PRO A 151 19.18 -32.56 -9.22
C PRO A 151 20.26 -32.22 -8.18
N GLU A 152 21.54 -32.44 -8.50
CA GLU A 152 22.67 -32.14 -7.63
C GLU A 152 22.80 -30.64 -7.30
N LYS A 153 22.21 -29.75 -8.12
CA LYS A 153 22.23 -28.31 -7.91
C LYS A 153 21.11 -27.80 -6.99
N ALA A 154 20.12 -28.63 -6.64
CA ALA A 154 18.91 -28.23 -5.92
C ALA A 154 19.21 -27.42 -4.66
N SER A 155 20.07 -27.94 -3.77
CA SER A 155 20.42 -27.28 -2.51
C SER A 155 20.98 -25.87 -2.70
N ARG A 156 21.81 -25.65 -3.73
CA ARG A 156 22.41 -24.34 -4.01
C ARG A 156 21.38 -23.37 -4.61
N LEU A 157 20.58 -23.83 -5.56
CA LEU A 157 19.61 -23.01 -6.28
C LEU A 157 18.43 -22.63 -5.37
N PHE A 158 17.92 -23.56 -4.56
CA PHE A 158 16.85 -23.29 -3.61
C PHE A 158 17.30 -22.27 -2.55
N ARG A 159 18.55 -22.35 -2.07
CA ARG A 159 19.14 -21.34 -1.18
C ARG A 159 19.33 -19.98 -1.84
N ARG A 160 19.57 -19.93 -3.16
CA ARG A 160 19.66 -18.67 -3.90
C ARG A 160 18.28 -18.04 -4.06
N TYR A 161 17.28 -18.85 -4.42
CA TYR A 161 15.87 -18.48 -4.48
C TYR A 161 15.39 -17.84 -3.17
N GLU A 162 15.52 -18.58 -2.06
CA GLU A 162 15.07 -18.13 -0.74
C GLU A 162 15.71 -16.77 -0.36
N ARG A 163 16.99 -16.57 -0.66
CA ARG A 163 17.68 -15.29 -0.41
C ARG A 163 17.17 -14.15 -1.29
N ALA A 164 16.86 -14.43 -2.56
CA ALA A 164 16.35 -13.42 -3.49
C ALA A 164 14.96 -12.94 -3.09
N VAL A 165 14.04 -13.86 -2.81
CA VAL A 165 12.67 -13.53 -2.37
C VAL A 165 12.68 -12.83 -1.01
N ASN A 166 13.49 -13.31 -0.06
CA ASN A 166 13.60 -12.63 1.23
C ASN A 166 14.15 -11.20 1.10
N ARG A 167 15.17 -10.98 0.25
CA ARG A 167 15.66 -9.62 -0.01
C ARG A 167 14.57 -8.71 -0.59
N ALA A 168 13.74 -9.24 -1.50
CA ALA A 168 12.64 -8.48 -2.08
C ALA A 168 11.64 -8.05 -1.02
N MET A 169 11.20 -9.01 -0.21
CA MET A 169 10.28 -8.75 0.90
C MET A 169 10.88 -7.77 1.92
N ASP A 170 12.19 -7.83 2.23
CA ASP A 170 12.82 -6.90 3.17
C ASP A 170 12.78 -5.44 2.69
N ILE A 171 12.91 -5.23 1.38
CA ILE A 171 12.81 -3.89 0.77
C ILE A 171 11.40 -3.33 0.96
N TYR A 172 10.37 -4.11 0.64
CA TYR A 172 8.98 -3.68 0.82
C TYR A 172 8.60 -3.52 2.29
N LEU A 173 9.05 -4.42 3.17
CA LEU A 173 8.82 -4.32 4.60
C LEU A 173 9.39 -3.02 5.18
N ARG A 174 10.59 -2.61 4.73
CA ARG A 174 11.18 -1.33 5.13
C ARG A 174 10.31 -0.13 4.71
N PHE A 175 9.76 -0.16 3.50
CA PHE A 175 8.86 0.87 3.01
C PHE A 175 7.54 0.90 3.78
N VAL A 176 6.93 -0.26 4.01
CA VAL A 176 5.68 -0.39 4.79
C VAL A 176 5.87 0.13 6.21
N ASN A 177 6.96 -0.26 6.89
CA ASN A 177 7.26 0.22 8.23
C ASN A 177 7.43 1.74 8.26
N ALA A 178 8.06 2.30 7.22
CA ALA A 178 8.26 3.74 7.14
C ALA A 178 6.95 4.48 6.83
N TRP A 179 6.08 3.95 5.97
CA TRP A 179 4.76 4.53 5.65
C TRP A 179 3.92 4.84 6.90
N TYR A 180 4.02 3.99 7.92
CA TYR A 180 3.28 4.19 9.16
C TYR A 180 3.87 5.27 10.08
N THR A 181 4.98 5.93 9.72
CA THR A 181 5.50 7.10 10.44
C THR A 181 5.12 8.41 9.74
N THR A 182 4.84 9.45 10.52
CA THR A 182 4.41 10.76 10.00
C THR A 182 5.51 11.39 9.13
N GLU A 183 6.77 11.25 9.55
CA GLU A 183 7.92 11.86 8.89
C GLU A 183 8.16 11.29 7.50
N PHE A 184 7.87 10.00 7.30
CA PHE A 184 7.95 9.40 5.98
C PHE A 184 6.93 10.05 5.05
N ILE A 185 5.68 10.20 5.48
CA ILE A 185 4.61 10.79 4.66
C ILE A 185 4.95 12.25 4.32
N GLU A 186 5.47 13.02 5.27
CA GLU A 186 5.90 14.40 5.06
C GLU A 186 6.98 14.53 3.98
N VAL A 187 8.02 13.69 4.05
CA VAL A 187 9.11 13.69 3.07
C VAL A 187 8.64 13.13 1.73
N PHE A 188 7.85 12.05 1.75
CA PHE A 188 7.36 11.35 0.56
C PHE A 188 6.41 12.22 -0.27
N LEU A 189 5.53 12.98 0.37
CA LEU A 189 4.58 13.90 -0.28
C LEU A 189 5.18 15.27 -0.61
N SER A 190 6.45 15.51 -0.27
CA SER A 190 7.19 16.74 -0.61
C SER A 190 8.33 16.45 -1.60
N PRO A 191 8.07 15.84 -2.78
CA PRO A 191 9.12 15.46 -3.69
C PRO A 191 9.88 16.69 -4.18
N ARG A 192 11.21 16.64 -4.07
CA ARG A 192 12.10 17.61 -4.70
C ARG A 192 12.95 16.89 -5.75
N ASN A 193 13.22 17.56 -6.86
CA ASN A 193 14.10 17.06 -7.91
C ASN A 193 15.59 17.19 -7.52
N VAL A 194 15.93 16.72 -6.32
CA VAL A 194 17.29 16.72 -5.76
C VAL A 194 17.81 15.29 -5.80
N LEU A 195 19.02 15.10 -6.36
CA LEU A 195 19.72 13.81 -6.44
C LEU A 195 18.95 12.68 -7.15
N GLY A 196 17.81 12.97 -7.79
CA GLY A 196 16.95 11.94 -8.40
C GLY A 196 16.30 11.01 -7.37
N LEU A 197 16.00 11.51 -6.17
CA LEU A 197 15.37 10.71 -5.10
C LEU A 197 13.97 10.22 -5.47
N ALA A 198 13.10 11.09 -5.97
CA ALA A 198 11.74 10.69 -6.35
C ALA A 198 11.72 9.60 -7.45
N PRO A 199 12.49 9.71 -8.55
CA PRO A 199 12.66 8.60 -9.49
C PRO A 199 13.16 7.30 -8.86
N ALA A 200 14.09 7.36 -7.90
CA ALA A 200 14.60 6.16 -7.24
C ALA A 200 13.55 5.50 -6.34
N VAL A 201 12.77 6.29 -5.60
CA VAL A 201 11.63 5.81 -4.82
C VAL A 201 10.59 5.17 -5.74
N ASN A 202 10.23 5.85 -6.83
CA ASN A 202 9.30 5.32 -7.83
C ASN A 202 9.82 4.04 -8.49
N ALA A 203 11.13 3.93 -8.74
CA ALA A 203 11.72 2.71 -9.29
C ALA A 203 11.53 1.53 -8.33
N VAL A 204 11.78 1.72 -7.03
CA VAL A 204 11.57 0.65 -6.03
C VAL A 204 10.11 0.27 -5.91
N LEU A 205 9.21 1.26 -5.83
CA LEU A 205 7.76 1.01 -5.79
C LEU A 205 7.26 0.35 -7.07
N GLY A 206 7.88 0.65 -8.22
CA GLY A 206 7.61 0.02 -9.51
C GLY A 206 8.22 -1.37 -9.70
N GLY A 207 8.69 -2.03 -8.63
CA GLY A 207 9.21 -3.40 -8.72
C GLY A 207 10.72 -3.52 -8.87
N ASN A 208 11.48 -2.40 -8.86
CA ASN A 208 12.93 -2.48 -8.91
C ASN A 208 13.50 -2.88 -7.54
N VAL A 209 13.70 -4.18 -7.36
CA VAL A 209 14.23 -4.82 -6.14
C VAL A 209 15.72 -4.54 -5.90
N GLY A 210 16.31 -3.55 -6.58
CA GLY A 210 17.43 -2.80 -6.03
C GLY A 210 18.79 -3.50 -6.06
N ASN A 211 19.17 -4.15 -7.16
CA ASN A 211 20.57 -4.58 -7.33
C ASN A 211 21.49 -3.49 -7.92
N SER A 212 20.97 -2.32 -8.30
CA SER A 212 21.80 -1.24 -8.84
C SER A 212 22.33 -0.31 -7.72
N PHE A 213 23.64 -0.04 -7.74
CA PHE A 213 24.28 0.91 -6.82
C PHE A 213 23.58 2.30 -6.81
N PRO A 214 23.18 2.88 -7.97
CA PRO A 214 22.47 4.15 -8.03
C PRO A 214 21.18 4.22 -7.19
N ILE A 215 20.39 3.15 -7.16
CA ILE A 215 19.15 3.11 -6.39
C ILE A 215 19.46 2.96 -4.90
N ARG A 216 20.42 2.09 -4.55
CA ARG A 216 20.76 1.80 -3.15
C ARG A 216 21.20 3.03 -2.37
N TRP A 217 22.12 3.83 -2.92
CA TRP A 217 22.58 5.03 -2.20
C TRP A 217 21.50 6.11 -2.12
N ARG A 218 20.66 6.26 -3.16
CA ARG A 218 19.52 7.20 -3.15
C ARG A 218 18.49 6.81 -2.11
N MET A 219 18.19 5.52 -1.99
CA MET A 219 17.32 5.04 -0.92
C MET A 219 17.92 5.29 0.46
N TRP A 220 19.23 5.10 0.62
CA TRP A 220 19.91 5.46 1.87
C TRP A 220 19.74 6.95 2.20
N VAL A 221 19.95 7.85 1.24
CA VAL A 221 19.73 9.29 1.41
C VAL A 221 18.27 9.59 1.75
N PHE A 222 17.32 8.98 1.04
CA PHE A 222 15.89 9.16 1.30
C PHE A 222 15.53 8.80 2.76
N TYR A 223 15.95 7.63 3.23
CA TYR A 223 15.71 7.23 4.62
C TYR A 223 16.48 8.08 5.64
N PHE A 224 17.65 8.61 5.27
CA PHE A 224 18.36 9.59 6.10
C PHE A 224 17.57 10.90 6.22
N LEU A 225 16.92 11.37 5.14
CA LEU A 225 16.04 12.54 5.18
C LEU A 225 14.80 12.31 6.04
N VAL A 226 14.21 11.11 5.99
CA VAL A 226 13.10 10.73 6.88
C VAL A 226 13.56 10.75 8.34
N TRP A 227 14.74 10.18 8.64
CA TRP A 227 15.33 10.25 9.97
C TRP A 227 15.63 11.70 10.39
N LEU A 228 16.10 12.54 9.47
CA LEU A 228 16.39 13.94 9.74
C LEU A 228 15.11 14.71 10.05
N GLN A 229 14.04 14.50 9.28
CA GLN A 229 12.72 15.12 9.48
C GLN A 229 12.17 14.88 10.90
N ARG A 230 12.45 13.70 11.47
CA ARG A 230 12.08 13.36 12.86
C ARG A 230 12.74 14.26 13.90
N HIS A 231 13.98 14.68 13.67
CA HIS A 231 14.76 15.47 14.64
C HIS A 231 14.74 16.97 14.30
N HIS A 232 14.74 17.30 13.02
CA HIS A 232 14.78 18.65 12.48
C HIS A 232 13.82 18.76 11.28
N PRO A 233 12.75 19.58 11.37
CA PRO A 233 11.77 19.68 10.29
C PRO A 233 12.38 20.37 9.07
N ILE A 234 12.76 19.57 8.07
CA ILE A 234 13.30 19.99 6.77
C ILE A 234 12.19 20.23 5.73
N VAL A 235 11.02 19.64 5.93
CA VAL A 235 9.79 19.87 5.16
C VAL A 235 8.64 20.28 6.11
N PRO A 236 7.60 20.99 5.60
CA PRO A 236 6.45 21.36 6.42
C PRO A 236 5.82 20.13 7.07
N ARG A 237 5.49 20.26 8.36
CA ARG A 237 4.79 19.20 9.07
C ARG A 237 3.38 19.04 8.52
N LEU A 238 2.96 17.80 8.31
CA LEU A 238 1.62 17.50 7.82
C LEU A 238 0.66 17.33 8.99
N THR A 239 -0.48 18.01 8.91
CA THR A 239 -1.63 17.66 9.75
C THR A 239 -2.49 16.63 9.02
N LEU A 240 -2.72 15.49 9.68
CA LEU A 240 -3.63 14.45 9.19
C LEU A 240 -5.07 14.72 9.64
N LEU A 241 -5.31 15.81 10.36
CA LEU A 241 -6.66 16.28 10.68
C LEU A 241 -7.24 16.98 9.44
N PRO A 242 -8.40 16.52 8.94
CA PRO A 242 -9.08 17.20 7.85
C PRO A 242 -9.35 18.65 8.25
N LYS A 243 -9.00 19.60 7.36
CA LYS A 243 -9.49 20.97 7.53
C LYS A 243 -10.99 20.92 7.36
N LYS A 244 -11.75 21.37 8.37
CA LYS A 244 -13.19 21.58 8.25
C LYS A 244 -13.38 22.53 7.07
N GLN A 245 -13.97 22.05 5.97
CA GLN A 245 -14.35 22.95 4.89
C GLN A 245 -15.39 23.90 5.50
N GLU A 246 -15.05 25.19 5.60
CA GLU A 246 -16.08 26.21 5.71
C GLU A 246 -16.96 26.01 4.50
N ALA A 247 -18.23 25.66 4.73
CA ALA A 247 -19.22 25.54 3.68
C ALA A 247 -19.22 26.87 2.92
N SER A 248 -18.56 26.89 1.75
CA SER A 248 -18.49 28.11 0.97
C SER A 248 -19.90 28.40 0.49
N THR A 249 -20.46 29.45 1.05
CA THR A 249 -21.66 30.15 0.63
C THR A 249 -21.47 30.56 -0.84
N ARG A 250 -21.84 29.68 -1.77
CA ARG A 250 -22.08 29.99 -3.18
C ARG A 250 -23.41 29.37 -3.58
N ALA A 251 -24.46 29.79 -2.87
CA ALA A 251 -25.84 29.57 -3.24
C ALA A 251 -26.64 30.84 -2.96
N GLU A 252 -26.12 32.00 -3.35
CA GLU A 252 -26.84 33.28 -3.38
C GLU A 252 -26.01 34.22 -4.26
N THR A 253 -26.57 34.66 -5.39
CA THR A 253 -26.05 35.60 -6.44
C THR A 253 -25.96 35.05 -7.89
N ALA A 254 -26.84 34.12 -8.31
CA ALA A 254 -27.10 33.91 -9.74
C ALA A 254 -28.60 33.82 -10.09
N GLY A 255 -29.47 34.36 -9.23
CA GLY A 255 -30.93 34.42 -9.43
C GLY A 255 -31.49 35.84 -9.52
N ALA A 256 -30.68 36.83 -9.90
CA ALA A 256 -31.12 38.22 -10.04
C ALA A 256 -30.36 38.94 -11.16
N ALA A 257 -30.57 38.50 -12.40
CA ALA A 257 -30.37 39.30 -13.62
C ALA A 257 -31.01 38.54 -14.79
N SER A 258 -32.33 38.71 -14.97
CA SER A 258 -33.09 38.39 -16.18
C SER A 258 -34.28 39.33 -16.22
#